data_AF-A0A2R6IWU9-F1
#
_entry.id   AF-A0A2R6IWU9-F1
#
_cell.length_a   1.000
_cell.length_b   1.000
_cell.length_c   1.000
_cell.angle_alpha   90.00
_cell.angle_beta   90.00
_cell.angle_gamma   90.00
#
_symmetry.space_group_name_H-M   'P 1'
#
loop_
_entity.id
_entity.type
_entity.pdbx_description
1 polymer ?
#
loop_
_entity_poly.entity_id
_entity_poly.type
_entity_poly.pdbx_seq_one_letter_code
_entity_poly.pdbx_strand_id
1 'polypeptide(L)'
;MADSESPEIQAGGGPDADAGEHDHDTTGSSSRKLAAVAAINLVGFVVELAGGLAFGSVALVSDAVHMLFDALAYVMAFAAAAVAERVDAGDEWTYGLHRIEPLAAFLNGLFLLPMVGYILWESYRRFLDPVAIGTGPTLAIAVGGLVVNVGSVLVLEGKEMSLNERGALYHLLGDAGGSVVVIVSVLAVEFTGVRAVDPGAALVVGGLVAWSAVRVLRESGAVFFLKTPVDTDGLRDALLAVEGVSGVTDLHAWQVCSQLTVATVHVEASVETLAAAEDVNARVHAVLADHGVDHATVECCSTYENRTHVAAHGH
;
A
#
# COMPACT_ATOMS: atom_id res chain seq x y z
N MET A 1 -53.56 -41.05 16.31
CA MET A 1 -52.93 -39.94 15.57
C MET A 1 -53.06 -38.75 16.50
N ALA A 2 -52.02 -38.50 17.28
CA ALA A 2 -52.01 -37.49 18.33
C ALA A 2 -51.19 -36.32 17.81
N ASP A 3 -51.85 -35.20 17.54
CA ASP A 3 -51.20 -33.91 17.32
C ASP A 3 -50.90 -33.32 18.69
N SER A 4 -49.61 -33.16 19.00
CA SER A 4 -49.14 -32.44 20.17
C SER A 4 -48.76 -31.01 19.77
N GLU A 5 -49.59 -30.06 20.20
CA GLU A 5 -49.30 -28.63 20.16
C GLU A 5 -48.01 -28.33 20.96
N SER A 6 -47.10 -27.58 20.35
CA SER A 6 -45.91 -27.01 21.00
C SER A 6 -46.22 -25.57 21.42
N PRO A 7 -45.86 -25.12 22.65
CA PRO A 7 -46.15 -23.77 23.08
C PRO A 7 -45.13 -22.76 22.54
N GLU A 8 -45.64 -21.63 22.04
CA GLU A 8 -44.88 -20.42 21.71
C GLU A 8 -44.12 -19.90 22.93
N ILE A 9 -42.81 -19.68 22.79
CA ILE A 9 -42.01 -18.92 23.76
C ILE A 9 -41.93 -17.47 23.27
N GLN A 10 -42.53 -16.59 24.07
CA GLN A 10 -42.53 -15.14 23.92
C GLN A 10 -41.11 -14.55 23.98
N ALA A 11 -40.85 -13.62 23.07
CA ALA A 11 -39.67 -12.77 23.03
C ALA A 11 -39.58 -11.86 24.25
N GLY A 12 -38.47 -11.93 24.98
CA GLY A 12 -38.06 -10.96 25.99
C GLY A 12 -37.08 -9.97 25.38
N GLY A 13 -37.45 -8.69 25.35
CA GLY A 13 -36.60 -7.58 24.90
C GLY A 13 -35.43 -7.32 25.86
N GLY A 14 -34.22 -7.30 25.31
CA GLY A 14 -33.02 -6.74 25.94
C GLY A 14 -32.77 -5.32 25.42
N PRO A 15 -32.06 -4.47 26.19
CA PRO A 15 -31.92 -3.06 25.88
C PRO A 15 -31.00 -2.83 24.69
N ASP A 16 -31.47 -1.98 23.77
CA ASP A 16 -30.72 -1.46 22.62
C ASP A 16 -29.40 -0.83 23.09
N ALA A 17 -28.31 -1.57 22.89
CA ALA A 17 -26.97 -0.98 22.89
C ALA A 17 -26.81 -0.27 21.55
N ASP A 18 -26.84 1.06 21.63
CA ASP A 18 -26.58 2.01 20.57
C ASP A 18 -25.18 1.72 19.97
N ALA A 19 -25.16 0.86 18.94
CA ALA A 19 -23.98 0.61 18.14
C ALA A 19 -23.81 1.81 17.21
N GLY A 20 -22.77 2.61 17.50
CA GLY A 20 -22.39 3.76 16.71
C GLY A 20 -22.40 3.44 15.23
N GLU A 21 -23.18 4.21 14.50
CA GLU A 21 -23.22 4.28 13.05
C GLU A 21 -21.84 4.75 12.58
N HIS A 22 -20.94 3.80 12.30
CA HIS A 22 -19.64 4.08 11.71
C HIS A 22 -19.82 4.34 10.21
N ASP A 23 -19.62 5.61 9.89
CA ASP A 23 -19.66 6.24 8.58
C ASP A 23 -18.89 5.46 7.50
N HIS A 24 -19.61 4.78 6.61
CA HIS A 24 -19.06 4.01 5.49
C HIS A 24 -18.88 4.84 4.19
N ASP A 25 -19.05 6.17 4.23
CA ASP A 25 -19.05 7.02 3.02
C ASP A 25 -17.65 7.40 2.49
N THR A 26 -16.57 6.98 3.17
CA THR A 26 -15.19 7.40 2.84
C THR A 26 -14.51 6.54 1.75
N THR A 27 -14.82 5.24 1.65
CA THR A 27 -14.16 4.30 0.72
C THR A 27 -14.56 4.54 -0.73
N GLY A 28 -15.85 4.79 -0.98
CA GLY A 28 -16.38 5.06 -2.32
C GLY A 28 -15.86 6.36 -2.96
N SER A 29 -15.45 7.34 -2.14
CA SER A 29 -14.84 8.60 -2.59
C SER A 29 -13.38 8.37 -3.05
N SER A 30 -12.60 7.63 -2.25
CA SER A 30 -11.19 7.32 -2.53
C SER A 30 -11.00 6.53 -3.82
N SER A 31 -11.83 5.51 -4.07
CA SER A 31 -11.76 4.70 -5.29
C SER A 31 -12.08 5.51 -6.56
N ARG A 32 -13.00 6.48 -6.49
CA ARG A 32 -13.32 7.36 -7.63
C ARG A 32 -12.20 8.34 -7.94
N LYS A 33 -11.52 8.88 -6.93
CA LYS A 33 -10.37 9.77 -7.13
C LYS A 33 -9.19 9.06 -7.77
N LEU A 34 -8.87 7.83 -7.33
CA LEU A 34 -7.83 7.01 -7.96
C LEU A 34 -8.16 6.68 -9.42
N ALA A 35 -9.42 6.36 -9.72
CA ALA A 35 -9.88 6.16 -11.09
C ALA A 35 -9.75 7.44 -11.95
N ALA A 36 -10.01 8.62 -11.37
CA ALA A 36 -9.82 9.89 -12.05
C ALA A 36 -8.34 10.17 -12.37
N VAL A 37 -7.43 9.93 -11.41
CA VAL A 37 -5.98 10.07 -11.62
C VAL A 37 -5.48 9.09 -12.69
N ALA A 38 -5.93 7.83 -12.63
CA ALA A 38 -5.62 6.84 -13.67
C ALA A 38 -6.07 7.29 -15.06
N ALA A 39 -7.29 7.86 -15.16
CA ALA A 39 -7.82 8.38 -16.41
C ALA A 39 -7.02 9.57 -16.94
N ILE A 40 -6.60 10.50 -16.06
CA ILE A 40 -5.76 11.65 -16.43
C ILE A 40 -4.43 11.17 -17.02
N ASN A 41 -3.74 10.24 -16.34
CA ASN A 41 -2.46 9.71 -16.84
C ASN A 41 -2.62 8.91 -18.14
N LEU A 42 -3.71 8.16 -18.28
CA LEU A 42 -3.99 7.45 -19.53
C LEU A 42 -4.25 8.40 -20.71
N VAL A 43 -4.95 9.52 -20.46
CA VAL A 43 -5.13 10.58 -21.47
C VAL A 43 -3.80 11.24 -21.81
N GLY A 44 -2.98 11.57 -20.81
CA GLY A 44 -1.63 12.10 -20.99
C GLY A 44 -0.77 11.18 -21.87
N PHE A 45 -0.73 9.88 -21.54
CA PHE A 45 -0.08 8.85 -22.35
C PHE A 45 -0.53 8.90 -23.82
N VAL A 46 -1.83 8.93 -24.09
CA VAL A 46 -2.34 8.94 -25.48
C VAL A 46 -1.91 10.20 -26.22
N VAL A 47 -1.98 11.37 -25.56
CA VAL A 47 -1.60 12.66 -26.14
C VAL A 47 -0.10 12.68 -26.48
N GLU A 48 0.75 12.23 -25.56
CA GLU A 48 2.20 12.22 -25.78
C GLU A 48 2.65 11.15 -26.76
N LEU A 49 2.03 9.97 -26.74
CA LEU A 49 2.31 8.95 -27.74
C LEU A 49 1.94 9.45 -29.13
N ALA A 50 0.75 10.06 -29.28
CA ALA A 50 0.32 10.64 -30.55
C ALA A 50 1.24 11.77 -31.01
N GLY A 51 1.65 12.66 -30.10
CA GLY A 51 2.62 13.72 -30.38
C GLY A 51 4.00 13.15 -30.76
N GLY A 52 4.50 12.17 -30.02
CA GLY A 52 5.75 11.49 -30.28
C GLY A 52 5.79 10.82 -31.65
N LEU A 53 4.71 10.15 -32.04
CA LEU A 53 4.59 9.53 -33.37
C LEU A 53 4.40 10.55 -34.48
N ALA A 54 3.56 11.57 -34.28
CA ALA A 54 3.29 12.60 -35.29
C ALA A 54 4.51 13.48 -35.59
N PHE A 55 5.30 13.80 -34.55
CA PHE A 55 6.47 14.66 -34.66
C PHE A 55 7.80 13.89 -34.71
N GLY A 56 7.76 12.55 -34.70
CA GLY A 56 8.95 11.69 -34.71
C GLY A 56 9.87 11.88 -33.49
N SER A 57 9.31 12.27 -32.34
CA SER A 57 10.07 12.61 -31.14
C SER A 57 10.22 11.41 -30.20
N VAL A 58 11.45 10.90 -30.11
CA VAL A 58 11.83 9.83 -29.18
C VAL A 58 11.62 10.24 -27.72
N ALA A 59 11.80 11.52 -27.40
CA ALA A 59 11.58 12.04 -26.05
C ALA A 59 10.11 11.93 -25.63
N LEU A 60 9.18 12.35 -26.50
CA LEU A 60 7.73 12.23 -26.27
C LEU A 60 7.27 10.77 -26.19
N VAL A 61 7.84 9.88 -27.01
CA VAL A 61 7.53 8.45 -26.94
C VAL A 61 8.04 7.85 -25.62
N SER A 62 9.22 8.25 -25.14
CA SER A 62 9.77 7.78 -23.86
C SER A 62 8.93 8.24 -22.66
N ASP A 63 8.44 9.47 -22.70
CA ASP A 63 7.60 10.05 -21.63
C ASP A 63 6.18 9.45 -21.64
N ALA A 64 5.64 9.18 -22.83
CA ALA A 64 4.41 8.41 -22.97
C ALA A 64 4.53 7.01 -22.34
N VAL A 65 5.64 6.30 -22.58
CA VAL A 65 5.87 4.98 -21.96
C VAL A 65 5.94 5.08 -20.43
N HIS A 66 6.54 6.14 -19.88
CA HIS A 66 6.52 6.41 -18.44
C HIS A 66 5.08 6.57 -17.92
N MET A 67 4.30 7.47 -18.52
CA MET A 67 2.91 7.70 -18.12
C MET A 67 2.03 6.46 -18.26
N LEU A 68 2.32 5.57 -19.21
CA LEU A 68 1.63 4.28 -19.33
C LEU A 68 1.88 3.39 -18.11
N PHE A 69 3.13 3.31 -17.63
CA PHE A 69 3.45 2.53 -16.44
C PHE A 69 2.82 3.14 -15.18
N ASP A 70 2.77 4.47 -15.07
CA ASP A 70 2.09 5.13 -13.96
C ASP A 70 0.57 4.90 -14.01
N ALA A 71 -0.05 5.01 -15.19
CA ALA A 71 -1.46 4.70 -15.39
C ALA A 71 -1.76 3.22 -15.03
N LEU A 72 -0.89 2.29 -15.45
CA LEU A 72 -1.02 0.88 -15.10
C LEU A 72 -0.91 0.67 -13.59
N ALA A 73 -0.04 1.40 -12.89
CA ALA A 73 0.07 1.37 -11.44
C ALA A 73 -1.26 1.74 -10.77
N TYR A 74 -1.87 2.86 -11.17
CA TYR A 74 -3.16 3.30 -10.63
C TYR A 74 -4.30 2.33 -10.96
N VAL A 75 -4.32 1.77 -12.18
CA VAL A 75 -5.31 0.75 -12.57
C VAL A 75 -5.15 -0.52 -11.74
N MET A 76 -3.93 -0.99 -11.53
CA MET A 76 -3.65 -2.18 -10.70
C MET A 76 -4.01 -1.93 -9.24
N ALA A 77 -3.71 -0.75 -8.69
CA ALA A 77 -4.09 -0.37 -7.34
C ALA A 77 -5.62 -0.27 -7.17
N PHE A 78 -6.31 0.35 -8.12
CA PHE A 78 -7.77 0.42 -8.15
C PHE A 78 -8.40 -0.97 -8.26
N ALA A 79 -7.89 -1.82 -9.16
CA ALA A 79 -8.38 -3.18 -9.33
C ALA A 79 -8.16 -4.02 -8.07
N ALA A 80 -6.99 -3.89 -7.43
CA ALA A 80 -6.70 -4.56 -6.16
C ALA A 80 -7.69 -4.15 -5.07
N ALA A 81 -7.94 -2.84 -4.90
CA ALA A 81 -8.92 -2.32 -3.95
C ALA A 81 -10.34 -2.82 -4.27
N ALA A 82 -10.75 -2.74 -5.53
CA ALA A 82 -12.08 -3.18 -5.96
C ALA A 82 -12.30 -4.69 -5.79
N VAL A 83 -11.25 -5.50 -5.97
CA VAL A 83 -11.32 -6.95 -5.73
C VAL A 83 -11.35 -7.24 -4.23
N ALA A 84 -10.52 -6.55 -3.44
CA ALA A 84 -10.49 -6.69 -1.98
C ALA A 84 -11.84 -6.32 -1.32
N GLU A 85 -12.57 -5.34 -1.88
CA GLU A 85 -13.89 -4.94 -1.39
C GLU A 85 -15.05 -5.86 -1.83
N ARG A 86 -14.90 -6.59 -2.95
CA ARG A 86 -15.99 -7.39 -3.55
C ARG A 86 -15.89 -8.88 -3.28
N VAL A 87 -14.69 -9.38 -3.03
CA VAL A 87 -14.44 -10.80 -2.80
C VAL A 87 -14.27 -11.00 -1.30
N ASP A 88 -15.40 -11.25 -0.65
CA ASP A 88 -15.47 -11.58 0.76
C ASP A 88 -14.75 -12.91 1.07
N ALA A 89 -14.44 -13.10 2.34
CA ALA A 89 -13.93 -14.37 2.84
C ALA A 89 -14.91 -15.52 2.51
N GLY A 90 -14.38 -16.58 1.91
CA GLY A 90 -15.13 -17.79 1.56
C GLY A 90 -14.32 -19.05 1.83
N ASP A 91 -14.87 -20.21 1.51
CA ASP A 91 -14.27 -21.52 1.83
C ASP A 91 -12.88 -21.72 1.19
N GLU A 92 -12.66 -21.17 0.00
CA GLU A 92 -11.36 -21.25 -0.71
C GLU A 92 -10.40 -20.12 -0.32
N TRP A 93 -10.93 -18.92 -0.08
CA TRP A 93 -10.17 -17.71 0.24
C TRP A 93 -10.61 -17.21 1.61
N THR A 94 -10.11 -17.83 2.67
CA THR A 94 -10.60 -17.62 4.05
C THR A 94 -10.32 -16.23 4.63
N TYR A 95 -9.37 -15.50 4.05
CA TYR A 95 -9.12 -14.07 4.31
C TYR A 95 -9.47 -13.20 3.09
N GLY A 96 -10.29 -13.69 2.17
CA GLY A 96 -10.55 -13.03 0.90
C GLY A 96 -9.28 -12.85 0.04
N LEU A 97 -9.32 -11.88 -0.88
CA LEU A 97 -8.24 -11.61 -1.85
C LEU A 97 -7.40 -10.38 -1.52
N HIS A 98 -7.25 -10.04 -0.24
CA HIS A 98 -6.50 -8.86 0.20
C HIS A 98 -5.01 -8.87 -0.22
N ARG A 99 -4.40 -10.05 -0.44
CA ARG A 99 -3.01 -10.18 -0.91
C ARG A 99 -2.78 -9.70 -2.35
N ILE A 100 -3.82 -9.36 -3.12
CA ILE A 100 -3.67 -8.74 -4.45
C ILE A 100 -3.09 -7.32 -4.33
N GLU A 101 -3.37 -6.61 -3.23
CA GLU A 101 -2.82 -5.28 -2.98
C GLU A 101 -1.28 -5.26 -2.93
N PRO A 102 -0.60 -6.02 -2.05
CA PRO A 102 0.87 -6.07 -2.06
C PRO A 102 1.43 -6.66 -3.36
N LEU A 103 0.68 -7.52 -4.07
CA LEU A 103 1.10 -8.01 -5.39
C LEU A 103 1.12 -6.90 -6.45
N ALA A 104 0.06 -6.09 -6.50
CA ALA A 104 -0.03 -4.95 -7.40
C ALA A 104 1.11 -3.94 -7.11
N ALA A 105 1.36 -3.65 -5.84
CA ALA A 105 2.47 -2.78 -5.43
C ALA A 105 3.85 -3.35 -5.83
N PHE A 106 4.06 -4.65 -5.64
CA PHE A 106 5.30 -5.33 -6.02
C PHE A 106 5.52 -5.30 -7.54
N LEU A 107 4.50 -5.63 -8.33
CA LEU A 107 4.57 -5.59 -9.79
C LEU A 107 4.83 -4.17 -10.31
N ASN A 108 4.20 -3.17 -9.69
CA ASN A 108 4.47 -1.77 -10.02
C ASN A 108 5.95 -1.40 -9.81
N GLY A 109 6.48 -1.68 -8.61
CA GLY A 109 7.89 -1.44 -8.32
C GLY A 109 8.83 -2.20 -9.27
N LEU A 110 8.45 -3.41 -9.68
CA LEU A 110 9.20 -4.22 -10.63
C LEU A 110 9.23 -3.61 -12.04
N PHE A 111 8.10 -3.08 -12.51
CA PHE A 111 7.99 -2.45 -13.84
C PHE A 111 8.69 -1.09 -13.92
N LEU A 112 8.86 -0.38 -12.81
CA LEU A 112 9.64 0.85 -12.76
C LEU A 112 11.16 0.63 -12.95
N LEU A 113 11.69 -0.53 -12.54
CA LEU A 113 13.15 -0.79 -12.59
C LEU A 113 13.74 -0.72 -14.01
N PRO A 114 13.18 -1.37 -15.05
CA PRO A 114 13.69 -1.24 -16.41
C PRO A 114 13.69 0.21 -16.92
N MET A 115 12.65 0.98 -16.61
CA MET A 115 12.53 2.37 -17.05
C MET A 115 13.61 3.25 -16.40
N VAL A 116 13.80 3.12 -15.08
CA VAL A 116 14.87 3.81 -14.36
C VAL A 116 16.24 3.38 -14.87
N GLY A 117 16.45 2.09 -15.11
CA GLY A 117 17.69 1.56 -15.69
C GLY A 117 18.00 2.20 -17.05
N TYR A 118 16.97 2.39 -17.89
CA TYR A 118 17.11 3.10 -19.16
C TYR A 118 17.48 4.58 -18.97
N ILE A 119 16.81 5.32 -18.07
CA ILE A 119 17.12 6.73 -17.78
C ILE A 119 18.56 6.89 -17.30
N LEU A 120 19.00 6.06 -16.35
CA LEU A 120 20.36 6.12 -15.82
C LEU A 120 21.40 5.79 -16.89
N TRP A 121 21.12 4.79 -17.74
CA TRP A 121 22.00 4.42 -18.85
C TRP A 121 22.09 5.52 -19.93
N GLU A 122 20.96 6.07 -20.35
CA GLU A 122 20.91 7.16 -21.35
C GLU A 122 21.57 8.43 -20.80
N SER A 123 21.36 8.74 -19.52
CA SER A 123 22.01 9.88 -18.87
C SER A 123 23.53 9.70 -18.80
N TYR A 124 24.01 8.51 -18.40
CA TYR A 124 25.44 8.20 -18.43
C TYR A 124 26.03 8.36 -19.84
N ARG A 125 25.32 7.88 -20.87
CA ARG A 125 25.74 8.03 -22.26
C ARG A 125 25.82 9.49 -22.69
N ARG A 126 24.83 10.33 -22.35
CA ARG A 126 24.81 11.77 -22.65
C ARG A 126 25.87 12.56 -21.89
N PHE A 127 26.30 12.07 -20.74
CA PHE A 127 27.43 12.63 -20.01
C PHE A 127 28.74 12.42 -20.77
N LEU A 128 28.90 11.28 -21.44
CA LEU A 128 30.09 10.96 -22.24
C LEU A 128 30.09 11.63 -23.62
N ASP A 129 28.92 11.72 -24.28
CA ASP A 129 28.75 12.34 -25.59
C ASP A 129 27.57 13.35 -25.57
N PRO A 130 27.83 14.63 -25.24
CA PRO A 130 26.78 15.63 -25.04
C PRO A 130 25.99 15.95 -26.33
N VAL A 131 24.74 15.51 -26.36
CA VAL A 131 23.81 15.81 -27.46
C VAL A 131 23.14 17.17 -27.24
N ALA A 132 22.86 17.91 -28.31
CA ALA A 132 22.06 19.13 -28.23
C ALA A 132 20.59 18.79 -27.95
N ILE A 133 20.03 19.38 -26.90
CA ILE A 133 18.65 19.19 -26.49
C ILE A 133 17.80 20.26 -27.16
N GLY A 134 16.61 19.91 -27.65
CA GLY A 134 15.63 20.89 -28.11
C GLY A 134 15.01 21.62 -26.93
N THR A 135 15.58 22.75 -26.52
CA THR A 135 15.14 23.53 -25.34
C THR A 135 13.64 23.79 -25.35
N GLY A 136 13.08 24.22 -26.48
CA GLY A 136 11.65 24.55 -26.63
C GLY A 136 10.72 23.35 -26.36
N PRO A 137 10.83 22.25 -27.14
CA PRO A 137 10.03 21.05 -26.91
C PRO A 137 10.19 20.47 -25.50
N THR A 138 11.41 20.36 -24.98
CA THR A 138 11.66 19.80 -23.64
C THR A 138 11.02 20.65 -22.55
N LEU A 139 11.12 21.98 -22.65
CA LEU A 139 10.49 22.88 -21.69
C LEU A 139 8.95 22.81 -21.78
N ALA A 140 8.38 22.69 -22.98
CA ALA A 140 6.93 22.56 -23.15
C ALA A 140 6.39 21.28 -22.49
N ILE A 141 7.08 20.15 -22.67
CA ILE A 141 6.71 18.87 -22.04
C ILE A 141 6.83 18.98 -20.52
N ALA A 142 7.97 19.45 -19.99
CA ALA A 142 8.18 19.54 -18.55
C ALA A 142 7.19 20.49 -17.85
N VAL A 143 6.83 21.60 -18.50
CA VAL A 143 5.77 22.51 -18.00
C VAL A 143 4.40 21.86 -18.10
N GLY A 144 4.10 21.15 -19.19
CA GLY A 144 2.86 20.39 -19.35
C GLY A 144 2.68 19.34 -18.25
N GLY A 145 3.69 18.50 -18.03
CA GLY A 145 3.72 17.51 -16.95
C GLY A 145 3.57 18.14 -15.57
N LEU A 146 4.25 19.26 -15.31
CA LEU A 146 4.08 20.01 -14.06
C LEU A 146 2.64 20.49 -13.87
N VAL A 147 2.01 21.04 -14.91
CA VAL A 147 0.60 21.50 -14.85
C VAL A 147 -0.34 20.33 -14.60
N VAL A 148 -0.14 19.19 -15.27
CA VAL A 148 -0.95 17.99 -15.08
C VAL A 148 -0.80 17.47 -13.64
N ASN A 149 0.43 17.31 -13.15
CA ASN A 149 0.68 16.79 -11.80
C ASN A 149 0.15 17.72 -10.71
N VAL A 150 0.37 19.04 -10.82
CA VAL A 150 -0.19 20.02 -9.89
C VAL A 150 -1.72 20.03 -9.96
N GLY A 151 -2.30 19.93 -11.17
CA GLY A 151 -3.75 19.80 -11.35
C GLY A 151 -4.32 18.57 -10.65
N SER A 152 -3.66 17.42 -10.80
CA SER A 152 -4.02 16.16 -10.12
C SER A 152 -3.92 16.29 -8.60
N VAL A 153 -2.89 16.97 -8.07
CA VAL A 153 -2.77 17.26 -6.64
C VAL A 153 -3.97 18.06 -6.14
N LEU A 154 -4.37 19.12 -6.84
CA LEU A 154 -5.52 19.96 -6.46
C LEU A 154 -6.86 19.19 -6.49
N VAL A 155 -6.99 18.20 -7.37
CA VAL A 155 -8.17 17.31 -7.43
C VAL A 155 -8.17 16.32 -6.28
N LEU A 156 -6.98 15.86 -5.86
CA LEU A 156 -6.81 14.84 -4.82
C LEU A 156 -6.85 15.42 -3.40
N GLU A 157 -6.40 16.66 -3.22
CA GLU A 157 -6.29 17.35 -1.92
C GLU A 157 -7.67 17.57 -1.28
N GLY A 158 -7.84 17.03 -0.07
CA GLY A 158 -9.09 17.10 0.70
C GLY A 158 -8.84 17.14 2.20
N LYS A 159 -9.86 17.55 2.98
CA LYS A 159 -9.73 17.73 4.45
C LYS A 159 -9.42 16.42 5.21
N GLU A 160 -9.89 15.30 4.68
CA GLU A 160 -9.55 13.97 5.17
C GLU A 160 -9.10 13.13 3.98
N MET A 161 -7.85 12.66 4.05
CA MET A 161 -7.25 11.84 3.00
C MET A 161 -7.02 10.42 3.50
N SER A 162 -7.53 9.44 2.75
CA SER A 162 -7.26 8.02 2.98
C SER A 162 -5.77 7.72 2.83
N LEU A 163 -5.29 6.60 3.38
CA LEU A 163 -3.89 6.19 3.22
C LEU A 163 -3.52 6.03 1.74
N ASN A 164 -4.44 5.52 0.93
CA ASN A 164 -4.23 5.34 -0.52
C ASN A 164 -4.19 6.70 -1.25
N GLU A 165 -5.04 7.66 -0.86
CA GLU A 165 -4.99 9.03 -1.38
C GLU A 165 -3.70 9.76 -0.99
N ARG A 166 -3.21 9.57 0.26
CA ARG A 166 -1.92 10.12 0.68
C ARG A 166 -0.76 9.51 -0.12
N GLY A 167 -0.82 8.20 -0.38
CA GLY A 167 0.15 7.51 -1.23
C GLY A 167 0.20 8.10 -2.65
N ALA A 168 -0.97 8.25 -3.28
CA ALA A 168 -1.09 8.88 -4.60
C ALA A 168 -0.63 10.35 -4.59
N LEU A 169 -0.93 11.12 -3.53
CA LEU A 169 -0.46 12.50 -3.39
C LEU A 169 1.07 12.59 -3.37
N TYR A 170 1.73 11.76 -2.56
CA TYR A 170 3.19 11.76 -2.48
C TYR A 170 3.84 11.35 -3.80
N HIS A 171 3.20 10.47 -4.57
CA HIS A 171 3.65 10.10 -5.90
C HIS A 171 3.58 11.30 -6.86
N LEU A 172 2.41 11.96 -6.95
CA LEU A 172 2.21 13.14 -7.80
C LEU A 172 3.15 14.30 -7.44
N LEU A 173 3.42 14.50 -6.14
CA LEU A 173 4.41 15.48 -5.68
C LEU A 173 5.83 15.12 -6.12
N GLY A 174 6.16 13.82 -6.17
CA GLY A 174 7.41 13.31 -6.72
C GLY A 174 7.55 13.66 -8.20
N ASP A 175 6.52 13.41 -9.01
CA ASP A 175 6.51 13.67 -10.45
C ASP A 175 6.56 15.17 -10.77
N ALA A 176 5.85 15.97 -9.99
CA ALA A 176 5.93 17.44 -10.04
C ALA A 176 7.35 17.92 -9.70
N GLY A 177 7.97 17.36 -8.66
CA GLY A 177 9.36 17.63 -8.30
C GLY A 177 10.34 17.27 -9.43
N GLY A 178 10.15 16.11 -10.07
CA GLY A 178 10.90 15.70 -11.25
C GLY A 178 10.77 16.70 -12.40
N SER A 179 9.54 17.15 -12.68
CA SER A 179 9.26 18.17 -13.71
C SER A 179 9.99 19.49 -13.42
N VAL A 180 10.01 19.94 -12.15
CA VAL A 180 10.76 21.14 -11.73
C VAL A 180 12.26 20.97 -11.96
N VAL A 181 12.83 19.82 -11.62
CA VAL A 181 14.25 19.53 -11.82
C VAL A 181 14.62 19.61 -13.31
N VAL A 182 13.77 19.08 -14.20
CA VAL A 182 13.97 19.16 -15.66
C VAL A 182 13.83 20.61 -16.17
N ILE A 183 12.83 21.37 -15.71
CA ILE A 183 12.68 22.79 -16.10
C ILE A 183 13.94 23.59 -15.72
N VAL A 184 14.42 23.41 -14.48
CA VAL A 184 15.63 24.07 -14.00
C VAL A 184 16.86 23.64 -14.80
N SER A 185 16.99 22.35 -15.12
CA SER A 185 18.13 21.85 -15.91
C SER A 185 18.15 22.45 -17.31
N VAL A 186 17.01 22.48 -18.02
CA VAL A 186 16.90 23.03 -19.37
C VAL A 186 17.21 24.52 -19.39
N LEU A 187 16.67 25.31 -18.44
CA LEU A 187 16.97 26.74 -18.33
C LEU A 187 18.45 26.97 -18.00
N ALA A 188 19.03 26.17 -17.11
CA ALA A 188 20.45 26.26 -16.79
C ALA A 188 21.32 25.95 -18.01
N VAL A 189 21.00 24.93 -18.81
CA VAL A 189 21.70 24.62 -20.06
C VAL A 189 21.61 25.79 -21.05
N GLU A 190 20.42 26.39 -21.20
CA GLU A 190 20.19 27.51 -22.12
C GLU A 190 21.02 28.75 -21.73
N PHE A 191 21.05 29.10 -20.44
CA PHE A 191 21.76 30.30 -19.98
C PHE A 191 23.28 30.11 -19.81
N THR A 192 23.72 28.90 -19.45
CA THR A 192 25.16 28.63 -19.17
C THR A 192 25.89 27.97 -20.32
N GLY A 193 25.17 27.33 -21.25
CA GLY A 193 25.74 26.48 -22.29
C GLY A 193 26.31 25.15 -21.80
N VAL A 194 26.25 24.85 -20.49
CA VAL A 194 26.84 23.64 -19.89
C VAL A 194 25.90 22.46 -20.09
N ARG A 195 26.11 21.71 -21.20
CA ARG A 195 25.26 20.56 -21.58
C ARG A 195 25.27 19.40 -20.58
N ALA A 196 26.27 19.31 -19.70
CA ALA A 196 26.36 18.27 -18.68
C ALA A 196 25.33 18.43 -17.53
N VAL A 197 24.68 19.60 -17.43
CA VAL A 197 23.67 19.85 -16.39
C VAL A 197 22.44 18.95 -16.58
N ASP A 198 22.00 18.73 -17.82
CA ASP A 198 20.86 17.86 -18.14
C ASP A 198 21.05 16.39 -17.72
N PRO A 199 22.13 15.68 -18.13
CA PRO A 199 22.36 14.32 -17.65
C PRO A 199 22.57 14.29 -16.13
N GLY A 200 23.20 15.31 -15.53
CA GLY A 200 23.29 15.42 -14.08
C GLY A 200 21.91 15.44 -13.39
N ALA A 201 20.99 16.26 -13.89
CA ALA A 201 19.62 16.34 -13.40
C ALA A 201 18.86 15.01 -13.61
N ALA A 202 19.01 14.37 -14.77
CA ALA A 202 18.42 13.08 -15.06
C ALA A 202 18.94 11.95 -14.14
N LEU A 203 20.22 11.98 -13.74
CA LEU A 203 20.77 11.04 -12.75
C LEU A 203 20.14 11.24 -11.36
N VAL A 204 19.91 12.49 -10.95
CA VAL A 204 19.27 12.79 -9.66
C VAL A 204 17.82 12.29 -9.65
N VAL A 205 17.04 12.61 -10.69
CA VAL A 205 15.66 12.14 -10.81
C VAL A 205 15.63 10.61 -10.91
N GLY A 206 16.42 10.02 -11.79
CA GLY A 206 16.50 8.57 -11.95
C GLY A 206 16.90 7.86 -10.66
N GLY A 207 17.83 8.41 -9.88
CA GLY A 207 18.25 7.88 -8.58
C GLY A 207 17.14 7.94 -7.52
N LEU A 208 16.37 9.03 -7.48
CA LEU A 208 15.22 9.15 -6.59
C LEU A 208 14.13 8.12 -6.92
N VAL A 209 13.81 7.97 -8.22
CA VAL A 209 12.84 6.97 -8.69
C VAL A 209 13.35 5.55 -8.42
N ALA A 210 14.65 5.28 -8.63
CA ALA A 210 15.26 4.00 -8.29
C ALA A 210 15.08 3.64 -6.81
N TRP A 211 15.39 4.59 -5.93
CA TRP A 211 15.26 4.43 -4.49
C TRP A 211 13.80 4.16 -4.08
N SER A 212 12.86 4.92 -4.66
CA SER A 212 11.42 4.71 -4.46
C SER A 212 10.98 3.31 -4.90
N ALA A 213 11.34 2.89 -6.12
CA ALA A 213 10.99 1.57 -6.65
C ALA A 213 11.54 0.42 -5.79
N VAL A 214 12.81 0.51 -5.37
CA VAL A 214 13.44 -0.50 -4.48
C VAL A 214 12.76 -0.53 -3.12
N ARG A 215 12.39 0.63 -2.57
CA ARG A 215 11.67 0.70 -1.30
C ARG A 215 10.30 0.02 -1.40
N VAL A 216 9.51 0.33 -2.43
CA VAL A 216 8.20 -0.28 -2.67
C VAL A 216 8.34 -1.80 -2.83
N LEU A 217 9.31 -2.27 -3.62
CA LEU A 217 9.60 -3.70 -3.79
C LEU A 217 9.94 -4.39 -2.47
N ARG A 218 10.75 -3.75 -1.63
CA ARG A 218 11.13 -4.30 -0.32
C ARG A 218 9.95 -4.34 0.64
N GLU A 219 9.14 -3.29 0.71
CA GLU A 219 7.98 -3.18 1.60
C GLU A 219 6.89 -4.18 1.19
N SER A 220 6.47 -4.18 -0.08
CA SER A 220 5.49 -5.14 -0.61
C SER A 220 6.00 -6.58 -0.59
N GLY A 221 7.27 -6.80 -0.94
CA GLY A 221 7.94 -8.10 -0.85
C GLY A 221 7.91 -8.68 0.57
N ALA A 222 8.13 -7.83 1.59
CA ALA A 222 8.10 -8.26 2.98
C ALA A 222 6.75 -8.84 3.42
N VAL A 223 5.64 -8.36 2.85
CA VAL A 223 4.30 -8.92 3.12
C VAL A 223 4.19 -10.37 2.65
N PHE A 224 4.77 -10.70 1.49
CA PHE A 224 4.82 -12.09 1.00
C PHE A 224 5.64 -13.00 1.89
N PHE A 225 6.69 -12.46 2.51
CA PHE A 225 7.53 -13.17 3.48
C PHE A 225 6.94 -13.16 4.91
N LEU A 226 5.68 -12.74 5.08
CA LEU A 226 4.98 -12.72 6.36
C LEU A 226 5.73 -11.91 7.43
N LYS A 227 6.44 -10.86 7.02
CA LYS A 227 7.18 -10.02 7.95
C LYS A 227 6.22 -9.40 8.96
N THR A 228 6.60 -9.48 10.23
CA THR A 228 5.93 -8.79 11.33
C THR A 228 5.86 -7.27 11.11
N PRO A 229 4.66 -6.66 11.18
CA PRO A 229 4.48 -5.21 11.10
C PRO A 229 4.53 -4.50 12.47
N VAL A 230 4.52 -5.25 13.59
CA VAL A 230 4.46 -4.74 14.97
C VAL A 230 5.80 -4.90 15.70
N ASP A 231 5.99 -4.17 16.80
CA ASP A 231 7.08 -4.45 17.74
C ASP A 231 6.72 -5.68 18.58
N THR A 232 7.27 -6.85 18.23
CA THR A 232 6.98 -8.11 18.94
C THR A 232 7.48 -8.14 20.36
N ASP A 233 8.57 -7.42 20.66
CA ASP A 233 9.12 -7.39 22.02
C ASP A 233 8.24 -6.50 22.91
N GLY A 234 7.90 -5.30 22.44
CA GLY A 234 6.93 -4.43 23.11
C GLY A 234 5.55 -5.07 23.28
N LEU A 235 5.05 -5.77 22.25
CA LEU A 235 3.78 -6.49 22.33
C LEU A 235 3.84 -7.64 23.35
N ARG A 236 4.93 -8.40 23.39
CA ARG A 236 5.13 -9.46 24.38
C ARG A 236 5.13 -8.90 25.79
N ASP A 237 5.82 -7.79 26.03
CA ASP A 237 5.87 -7.14 27.34
C ASP A 237 4.49 -6.61 27.76
N ALA A 238 3.73 -6.03 26.82
CA ALA A 238 2.37 -5.59 27.07
C ALA A 238 1.42 -6.75 27.42
N LEU A 239 1.55 -7.88 26.73
CA LEU A 239 0.78 -9.10 27.02
C LEU A 239 1.12 -9.70 28.39
N LEU A 240 2.39 -9.72 28.77
CA LEU A 240 2.84 -10.17 30.10
C LEU A 240 2.36 -9.25 31.24
N ALA A 241 2.03 -7.99 30.94
CA ALA A 241 1.48 -7.06 31.91
C ALA A 241 -0.03 -7.25 32.17
N VAL A 242 -0.71 -8.09 31.38
CA VAL A 242 -2.14 -8.37 31.56
C VAL A 242 -2.36 -9.21 32.83
N GLU A 243 -3.26 -8.75 33.71
CA GLU A 243 -3.61 -9.51 34.91
C GLU A 243 -4.16 -10.90 34.57
N GLY A 244 -3.57 -11.92 35.18
CA GLY A 244 -3.89 -13.33 34.95
C GLY A 244 -3.00 -14.02 33.93
N VAL A 245 -2.16 -13.28 33.18
CA VAL A 245 -1.17 -13.85 32.27
C VAL A 245 0.14 -14.12 33.02
N SER A 246 0.61 -15.36 32.99
CA SER A 246 1.88 -15.79 33.59
C SER A 246 2.97 -16.07 32.55
N GLY A 247 2.60 -16.22 31.27
CA GLY A 247 3.53 -16.53 30.20
C GLY A 247 2.95 -16.26 28.82
N VAL A 248 3.83 -15.93 27.88
CA VAL A 248 3.50 -15.70 26.47
C VAL A 248 4.47 -16.50 25.63
N THR A 249 3.95 -17.41 24.80
CA THR A 249 4.76 -18.26 23.91
C THR A 249 4.15 -18.26 22.52
N ASP A 250 4.94 -18.68 21.52
CA ASP A 250 4.48 -18.82 20.12
C ASP A 250 3.78 -17.57 19.56
N LEU A 251 4.24 -16.39 19.95
CA LEU A 251 3.74 -15.12 19.43
C LEU A 251 4.25 -14.91 18.01
N HIS A 252 3.35 -15.04 17.04
CA HIS A 252 3.58 -14.70 15.64
C HIS A 252 2.61 -13.61 15.24
N ALA A 253 3.11 -12.59 14.57
CA ALA A 253 2.27 -11.55 13.96
C ALA A 253 2.78 -11.30 12.55
N TRP A 254 1.88 -11.25 11.57
CA TRP A 254 2.24 -11.01 10.18
C TRP A 254 1.20 -10.15 9.49
N GLN A 255 1.64 -9.47 8.43
CA GLN A 255 0.77 -8.65 7.61
C GLN A 255 0.21 -9.47 6.44
N VAL A 256 -1.09 -9.36 6.18
CA VAL A 256 -1.77 -9.94 4.99
C VAL A 256 -1.87 -8.90 3.88
N CYS A 257 -2.25 -7.67 4.22
CA CYS A 257 -2.21 -6.48 3.39
C CYS A 257 -2.00 -5.24 4.27
N SER A 258 -1.99 -4.03 3.70
CA SER A 258 -1.68 -2.81 4.45
C SER A 258 -2.64 -2.53 5.63
N GLN A 259 -3.85 -3.11 5.61
CA GLN A 259 -4.92 -2.90 6.58
C GLN A 259 -5.32 -4.17 7.35
N LEU A 260 -4.59 -5.28 7.18
CA LEU A 260 -4.91 -6.54 7.84
C LEU A 260 -3.65 -7.18 8.41
N THR A 261 -3.46 -7.01 9.71
CA THR A 261 -2.46 -7.67 10.53
C THR A 261 -3.11 -8.81 11.29
N VAL A 262 -2.52 -10.00 11.18
CA VAL A 262 -2.98 -11.20 11.88
C VAL A 262 -1.96 -11.58 12.94
N ALA A 263 -2.41 -12.02 14.11
CA ALA A 263 -1.56 -12.60 15.13
C ALA A 263 -2.07 -13.95 15.63
N THR A 264 -1.14 -14.82 16.01
CA THR A 264 -1.40 -16.02 16.79
C THR A 264 -0.52 -15.98 18.03
N VAL A 265 -1.08 -16.31 19.18
CA VAL A 265 -0.32 -16.29 20.43
C VAL A 265 -0.84 -17.34 21.40
N HIS A 266 0.09 -17.97 22.11
CA HIS A 266 -0.23 -18.81 23.25
C HIS A 266 -0.01 -18.02 24.54
N VAL A 267 -1.02 -18.03 25.39
CA VAL A 267 -1.03 -17.32 26.66
C VAL A 267 -1.20 -18.34 27.77
N GLU A 268 -0.25 -18.35 28.71
CA GLU A 268 -0.37 -19.11 29.93
C GLU A 268 -1.13 -18.28 30.97
N ALA A 269 -2.23 -18.82 31.47
CA ALA A 269 -3.06 -18.21 32.50
C ALA A 269 -3.47 -19.25 33.54
N SER A 270 -3.19 -18.96 34.81
CA SER A 270 -3.60 -19.79 35.95
C SER A 270 -4.98 -19.35 36.44
N VAL A 271 -6.03 -19.85 35.78
CA VAL A 271 -7.43 -19.52 36.09
C VAL A 271 -8.23 -20.76 36.48
N GLU A 272 -9.12 -20.63 37.46
CA GLU A 272 -9.89 -21.76 38.00
C GLU A 272 -11.23 -21.98 37.30
N THR A 273 -11.71 -20.98 36.54
CA THR A 273 -13.01 -21.03 35.86
C THR A 273 -12.89 -20.63 34.40
N LEU A 274 -13.79 -21.16 33.56
CA LEU A 274 -13.87 -20.77 32.15
C LEU A 274 -14.17 -19.28 31.98
N ALA A 275 -15.04 -18.72 32.82
CA ALA A 275 -15.37 -17.29 32.79
C ALA A 275 -14.12 -16.40 33.05
N ALA A 276 -13.25 -16.80 33.98
CA ALA A 276 -12.00 -16.09 34.21
C ALA A 276 -11.01 -16.24 33.03
N ALA A 277 -11.00 -17.39 32.36
CA ALA A 277 -10.21 -17.58 31.14
C ALA A 277 -10.69 -16.69 29.98
N GLU A 278 -12.01 -16.58 29.79
CA GLU A 278 -12.63 -15.71 28.78
C GLU A 278 -12.31 -14.23 29.05
N ASP A 279 -12.33 -13.81 30.31
CA ASP A 279 -12.00 -12.44 30.73
C ASP A 279 -10.52 -12.10 30.49
N VAL A 280 -9.59 -13.02 30.81
CA VAL A 280 -8.17 -12.87 30.42
C VAL A 280 -8.03 -12.79 28.90
N ASN A 281 -8.71 -13.67 28.17
CA ASN A 281 -8.66 -13.72 26.71
C ASN A 281 -9.16 -12.41 26.07
N ALA A 282 -10.24 -11.82 26.60
CA ALA A 282 -10.76 -10.54 26.14
C ALA A 282 -9.77 -9.39 26.37
N ARG A 283 -9.09 -9.35 27.52
CA ARG A 283 -8.03 -8.35 27.79
C ARG A 283 -6.84 -8.51 26.83
N VAL A 284 -6.43 -9.75 26.56
CA VAL A 284 -5.36 -10.05 25.59
C VAL A 284 -5.73 -9.55 24.19
N HIS A 285 -6.95 -9.81 23.74
CA HIS A 285 -7.44 -9.29 22.45
C HIS A 285 -7.44 -7.75 22.40
N ALA A 286 -7.82 -7.08 23.49
CA ALA A 286 -7.75 -5.62 23.57
C ALA A 286 -6.31 -5.10 23.43
N VAL A 287 -5.35 -5.71 24.12
CA VAL A 287 -3.92 -5.35 23.99
C VAL A 287 -3.41 -5.58 22.56
N LEU A 288 -3.78 -6.70 21.94
CA LEU A 288 -3.41 -6.99 20.55
C LEU A 288 -3.98 -5.92 19.59
N ALA A 289 -5.25 -5.55 19.75
CA ALA A 289 -5.90 -4.51 18.96
C ALA A 289 -5.23 -3.14 19.14
N ASP A 290 -4.90 -2.76 20.38
CA ASP A 290 -4.20 -1.50 20.68
C ASP A 290 -2.80 -1.43 20.05
N HIS A 291 -2.19 -2.58 19.74
CA HIS A 291 -0.90 -2.69 19.06
C HIS A 291 -1.03 -2.88 17.53
N GLY A 292 -2.22 -2.73 16.98
CA GLY A 292 -2.46 -2.77 15.53
C GLY A 292 -2.63 -4.17 14.95
N VAL A 293 -3.09 -5.14 15.75
CA VAL A 293 -3.53 -6.45 15.27
C VAL A 293 -5.03 -6.40 14.96
N ASP A 294 -5.41 -6.71 13.73
CA ASP A 294 -6.80 -6.66 13.26
C ASP A 294 -7.54 -7.99 13.46
N HIS A 295 -6.81 -9.11 13.42
CA HIS A 295 -7.35 -10.44 13.67
C HIS A 295 -6.38 -11.26 14.52
N ALA A 296 -6.88 -11.90 15.57
CA ALA A 296 -6.05 -12.68 16.47
C ALA A 296 -6.67 -14.04 16.81
N THR A 297 -5.82 -15.06 16.90
CA THR A 297 -6.14 -16.31 17.55
C THR A 297 -5.30 -16.42 18.82
N VAL A 298 -5.96 -16.43 19.96
CA VAL A 298 -5.33 -16.56 21.28
C VAL A 298 -5.67 -17.93 21.84
N GLU A 299 -4.64 -18.70 22.14
CA GLU A 299 -4.79 -19.99 22.81
C GLU A 299 -4.45 -19.84 24.29
N CYS A 300 -5.45 -19.96 25.16
CA CYS A 300 -5.28 -19.83 26.61
C CYS A 300 -4.99 -21.21 27.24
N CYS A 301 -3.90 -21.33 28.00
CA CYS A 301 -3.45 -22.58 28.61
C CYS A 301 -3.06 -22.46 30.07
N SER A 302 -3.15 -23.57 30.81
CA SER A 302 -2.72 -23.64 32.20
C SER A 302 -1.20 -23.83 32.36
N THR A 303 -0.56 -24.63 31.48
CA THR A 303 0.90 -24.85 31.46
C THR A 303 1.37 -25.35 30.09
N TYR A 304 2.54 -24.89 29.63
CA TYR A 304 3.10 -25.23 28.30
C TYR A 304 3.65 -26.66 28.18
N GLU A 305 4.14 -27.26 29.28
CA GLU A 305 4.88 -28.54 29.26
C GLU A 305 4.06 -29.78 28.85
N ASN A 306 2.72 -29.71 28.77
CA ASN A 306 1.87 -30.89 28.61
C ASN A 306 1.14 -30.99 27.26
N ARG A 307 1.69 -30.34 26.21
CA ARG A 307 1.03 -30.19 24.91
C ARG A 307 1.41 -31.25 23.87
N THR A 308 0.39 -31.75 23.17
CA THR A 308 0.53 -32.45 21.88
C THR A 308 0.65 -31.39 20.78
N HIS A 309 1.87 -30.92 20.49
CA HIS A 309 2.08 -29.96 19.41
C HIS A 309 1.92 -30.63 18.04
N VAL A 310 1.08 -30.07 17.17
CA VAL A 310 1.13 -30.36 15.72
C VAL A 310 2.19 -29.45 15.09
N ALA A 311 3.44 -29.61 15.52
CA ALA A 311 4.59 -28.83 15.04
C ALA A 311 5.61 -29.79 14.41
N ALA A 312 5.34 -30.26 13.19
CA ALA A 312 6.28 -31.12 12.47
C ALA A 312 7.55 -30.37 12.00
N HIS A 313 7.49 -29.04 11.98
CA HIS A 313 8.57 -28.14 11.60
C HIS A 313 8.66 -27.03 12.65
N GLY A 314 9.28 -27.32 13.80
CA GLY A 314 9.42 -26.36 14.89
C GLY A 314 10.39 -25.21 14.56
N HIS A 315 10.09 -24.05 15.13
CA HIS A 315 11.06 -23.03 15.54
C HIS A 315 11.12 -22.99 17.06
#